data_AF-A0A954RWU2-F1
#
_entry.id   AF-A0A954RWU2-F1
#
_cell.length_a   1.000
_cell.length_b   1.000
_cell.length_c   1.000
_cell.angle_alpha   90.00
_cell.angle_beta   90.00
_cell.angle_gamma   90.00
#
_symmetry.space_group_name_H-M   'P 1'
#
loop_
_entity.id
_entity.type
_entity.pdbx_description
1 polymer ?
#
loop_
_entity_poly.entity_id
_entity_poly.type
_entity_poly.pdbx_seq_one_letter_code
_entity_poly.pdbx_strand_id
1 'polypeptide(L)'
;MNRFPAVLLGIIAALLGAVATLKLNAALRDPMIDLATGWPRPLIWAVGYLELGAACALFWLIAHGRLRAAWLAESLLTAVFISFTAFRLVQSPNLPCACFGSTRVSESAVMAGLFLVAATLLVCRMLLPREGLREALRLKGLVTPSTFGVAFGLALFGTAVAGALSTQLRTRVVAQLGLAEVTARDVTFDQLPTGKLGTVQVTLVNHSESPIEVVGAKNSCSCFSIARNRFKIAPASAETVDIEIYSRNVGPFRQRLTFFLVGGHQRVVDVHLFGTLVEEKI
;
A
#
# COMPACT_ATOMS: atom_id res chain seq x y z
N MET A 1 -29.55 13.79 -24.06
CA MET A 1 -28.47 13.44 -23.09
C MET A 1 -27.62 12.34 -23.70
N ASN A 2 -26.33 12.57 -23.87
CA ASN A 2 -25.41 11.56 -24.43
C ASN A 2 -25.37 10.33 -23.50
N ARG A 3 -25.65 9.13 -24.03
CA ARG A 3 -25.62 7.86 -23.27
C ARG A 3 -24.19 7.42 -22.91
N PHE A 4 -23.20 7.92 -23.65
CA PHE A 4 -21.78 7.60 -23.51
C PHE A 4 -21.21 7.76 -22.08
N PRO A 5 -21.39 8.89 -21.36
CA PRO A 5 -20.88 9.06 -20.00
C PRO A 5 -21.48 8.08 -18.99
N ALA A 6 -22.75 7.68 -19.14
CA ALA A 6 -23.39 6.75 -18.21
C ALA A 6 -22.81 5.33 -18.35
N VAL A 7 -22.53 4.90 -19.58
CA VAL A 7 -21.90 3.60 -19.88
C VAL A 7 -20.49 3.56 -19.30
N LEU A 8 -19.69 4.61 -19.52
CA LEU A 8 -18.33 4.69 -18.99
C LEU A 8 -18.30 4.65 -17.46
N LEU A 9 -19.17 5.42 -16.80
CA LEU A 9 -19.28 5.40 -15.33
C LEU A 9 -19.72 4.03 -14.80
N GLY A 10 -20.59 3.32 -15.54
CA GLY A 10 -21.01 1.97 -15.20
C GLY A 10 -19.85 0.98 -15.26
N ILE A 11 -19.00 1.08 -16.28
CA ILE A 11 -17.79 0.25 -16.41
C ILE A 11 -16.82 0.52 -15.25
N ILE A 12 -16.59 1.80 -14.91
CA ILE A 12 -15.73 2.19 -13.79
C ILE A 12 -16.27 1.65 -12.46
N ALA A 13 -17.58 1.78 -12.22
CA ALA A 13 -18.22 1.26 -11.01
C ALA A 13 -18.09 -0.27 -10.90
N ALA A 14 -18.31 -0.98 -12.00
CA ALA A 14 -18.17 -2.44 -12.04
C ALA A 14 -16.73 -2.89 -11.76
N LEU A 15 -15.74 -2.21 -12.37
CA LEU A 15 -14.32 -2.50 -12.11
C LEU A 15 -13.92 -2.23 -10.66
N LEU A 16 -14.33 -1.09 -10.09
CA LEU A 16 -14.09 -0.78 -8.68
C LEU A 16 -14.73 -1.84 -7.76
N GLY A 17 -15.97 -2.23 -8.04
CA GLY A 17 -16.66 -3.28 -7.28
C GLY A 17 -15.94 -4.63 -7.37
N ALA A 18 -15.47 -5.01 -8.56
CA ALA A 18 -14.72 -6.26 -8.76
C ALA A 18 -13.38 -6.25 -8.00
N VAL A 19 -12.61 -5.17 -8.09
CA VAL A 19 -11.32 -5.03 -7.39
C VAL A 19 -11.53 -5.02 -5.88
N ALA A 20 -12.53 -4.30 -5.38
CA ALA A 20 -12.91 -4.30 -3.97
C ALA A 20 -13.24 -5.70 -3.48
N THR A 21 -14.08 -6.44 -4.21
CA THR A 21 -14.49 -7.79 -3.85
C THR A 21 -13.31 -8.76 -3.84
N LEU A 22 -12.40 -8.65 -4.81
CA LEU A 22 -11.17 -9.46 -4.84
C LEU A 22 -10.26 -9.16 -3.64
N LYS A 23 -10.08 -7.89 -3.27
CA LYS A 23 -9.29 -7.50 -2.08
C LYS A 23 -9.92 -8.02 -0.79
N LEU A 24 -11.23 -7.88 -0.64
CA LEU A 24 -11.97 -8.37 0.53
C LEU A 24 -11.93 -9.90 0.62
N ASN A 25 -12.09 -10.60 -0.51
CA ASN A 25 -12.00 -12.06 -0.57
C ASN A 25 -10.58 -12.56 -0.26
N ALA A 26 -9.56 -11.91 -0.82
CA ALA A 26 -8.17 -12.21 -0.50
C ALA A 26 -7.91 -11.96 0.99
N ALA A 27 -8.39 -10.84 1.53
CA ALA A 27 -8.26 -10.53 2.95
C ALA A 27 -9.07 -11.48 3.85
N LEU A 28 -10.09 -12.16 3.34
CA LEU A 28 -10.83 -13.18 4.09
C LEU A 28 -10.08 -14.53 4.06
N ARG A 29 -9.62 -14.96 2.89
CA ARG A 29 -9.09 -16.32 2.66
C ARG A 29 -7.62 -16.50 2.94
N ASP A 30 -6.82 -15.46 2.74
CA ASP A 30 -5.37 -15.53 2.91
C ASP A 30 -4.99 -14.97 4.29
N PRO A 31 -4.67 -15.83 5.28
CA PRO A 31 -4.24 -15.37 6.60
C PRO A 31 -2.88 -14.66 6.55
N MET A 32 -2.13 -14.84 5.47
CA MET A 32 -0.82 -14.22 5.24
C MET A 32 -0.89 -13.02 4.31
N ILE A 33 -2.08 -12.50 3.97
CA ILE A 33 -2.20 -11.38 3.02
C ILE A 33 -1.43 -10.14 3.48
N ASP A 34 -1.36 -9.93 4.79
CA ASP A 34 -0.64 -8.84 5.42
C ASP A 34 0.86 -8.93 5.10
N LEU A 35 1.33 -10.17 5.06
CA LEU A 35 2.70 -10.56 4.78
C LEU A 35 2.94 -10.59 3.26
N ALA A 36 1.99 -10.93 2.41
CA ALA A 36 2.18 -10.85 0.95
C ALA A 36 2.21 -9.40 0.46
N THR A 37 1.27 -8.58 0.94
CA THR A 37 1.07 -7.21 0.47
C THR A 37 2.00 -6.22 1.17
N GLY A 38 2.35 -6.47 2.44
CA GLY A 38 2.99 -5.44 3.30
C GLY A 38 2.01 -4.43 3.88
N TRP A 39 0.71 -4.69 3.81
CA TRP A 39 -0.35 -3.86 4.37
C TRP A 39 -1.07 -4.63 5.46
N PRO A 40 -1.31 -4.07 6.66
CA PRO A 40 -2.03 -4.78 7.71
C PRO A 40 -3.46 -5.09 7.25
N ARG A 41 -3.99 -6.28 7.62
CA ARG A 41 -5.31 -6.75 7.19
C ARG A 41 -6.42 -5.71 7.33
N PRO A 42 -6.56 -4.99 8.47
CA PRO A 42 -7.61 -4.00 8.65
C PRO A 42 -7.58 -2.89 7.58
N LEU A 43 -6.40 -2.55 7.07
CA LEU A 43 -6.25 -1.53 6.04
C LEU A 43 -6.67 -2.06 4.65
N ILE A 44 -6.37 -3.32 4.35
CA ILE A 44 -6.86 -3.96 3.12
C ILE A 44 -8.39 -4.04 3.14
N TRP A 45 -8.97 -4.38 4.29
CA TRP A 45 -10.42 -4.32 4.53
C TRP A 45 -10.98 -2.90 4.32
N ALA A 46 -10.36 -1.89 4.94
CA ALA A 46 -10.80 -0.50 4.83
C ALA A 46 -10.77 0.01 3.38
N VAL A 47 -9.69 -0.27 2.64
CA VAL A 47 -9.57 0.07 1.22
C VAL A 47 -10.63 -0.65 0.39
N GLY A 48 -10.85 -1.95 0.63
CA GLY A 48 -11.89 -2.74 -0.04
C GLY A 48 -13.30 -2.17 0.20
N TYR A 49 -13.64 -1.83 1.44
CA TYR A 49 -14.93 -1.20 1.74
C TYR A 49 -15.09 0.19 1.11
N LEU A 50 -14.01 0.96 1.04
CA LEU A 50 -14.01 2.28 0.39
C LEU A 50 -14.26 2.19 -1.11
N GLU A 51 -13.55 1.28 -1.80
CA GLU A 51 -13.74 1.04 -3.23
C GLU A 51 -15.15 0.51 -3.53
N LEU A 52 -15.68 -0.37 -2.68
CA LEU A 52 -17.05 -0.87 -2.78
C LEU A 52 -18.08 0.25 -2.56
N GLY A 53 -17.85 1.12 -1.57
CA GLY A 53 -18.69 2.29 -1.30
C GLY A 53 -18.70 3.27 -2.48
N ALA A 54 -17.54 3.52 -3.09
CA ALA A 54 -17.41 4.33 -4.29
C ALA A 54 -18.16 3.71 -5.48
N ALA A 55 -18.04 2.40 -5.69
CA ALA A 55 -18.76 1.66 -6.72
C ALA A 55 -20.29 1.77 -6.54
N CYS A 56 -20.79 1.56 -5.31
CA CYS A 56 -22.20 1.72 -4.98
C CYS A 56 -22.71 3.16 -5.19
N ALA A 57 -21.91 4.16 -4.82
CA ALA A 57 -22.26 5.57 -5.01
C ALA A 57 -22.33 5.94 -6.50
N LEU A 58 -21.40 5.45 -7.32
CA LEU A 58 -21.41 5.60 -8.78
C LEU A 58 -22.63 4.92 -9.40
N PHE A 59 -22.93 3.67 -9.01
CA PHE A 59 -24.09 2.94 -9.49
C PHE A 59 -25.40 3.66 -9.15
N TRP A 60 -25.52 4.15 -7.91
CA TRP A 60 -26.67 4.93 -7.48
C TRP A 60 -26.83 6.22 -8.28
N LEU A 61 -25.73 6.89 -8.62
CA LEU A 61 -25.72 8.12 -9.41
C LEU A 61 -26.17 7.88 -10.86
N ILE A 62 -25.75 6.77 -11.47
CA ILE A 62 -26.22 6.34 -12.79
C ILE A 62 -27.73 6.07 -12.75
N ALA A 63 -28.22 5.44 -11.69
CA ALA A 63 -29.63 5.09 -11.54
C ALA A 63 -30.55 6.30 -11.26
N HIS A 64 -30.07 7.35 -10.56
CA HIS A 64 -30.94 8.43 -10.06
C HIS A 64 -30.68 9.81 -10.68
N GLY A 65 -29.71 9.95 -11.59
CA GLY A 65 -29.64 11.03 -12.58
C GLY A 65 -29.58 12.48 -12.09
N ARG A 66 -29.34 12.77 -10.80
CA ARG A 66 -29.31 14.17 -10.30
C ARG A 66 -28.04 14.53 -9.52
N LEU A 67 -27.46 15.66 -9.93
CA LEU A 67 -26.36 16.45 -9.35
C LEU A 67 -26.11 16.21 -7.85
N ARG A 68 -25.22 15.26 -7.56
CA ARG A 68 -24.45 15.16 -6.31
C ARG A 68 -22.96 14.99 -6.59
N ALA A 69 -22.48 15.51 -7.74
CA ALA A 69 -21.09 15.38 -8.17
C ALA A 69 -20.10 16.04 -7.20
N ALA A 70 -20.46 17.19 -6.59
CA ALA A 70 -19.67 17.84 -5.55
C ALA A 70 -19.52 16.95 -4.31
N TRP A 71 -20.59 16.25 -3.92
CA TRP A 71 -20.60 15.37 -2.75
C TRP A 71 -19.83 14.07 -3.00
N LEU A 72 -19.90 13.55 -4.22
CA LEU A 72 -19.13 12.39 -4.65
C LEU A 72 -17.63 12.73 -4.73
N ALA A 73 -17.30 13.93 -5.23
CA ALA A 73 -15.94 14.46 -5.19
C ALA A 73 -15.44 14.63 -3.75
N GLU A 74 -16.25 15.22 -2.86
CA GLU A 74 -15.89 15.45 -1.46
C GLU A 74 -15.73 14.14 -0.67
N SER A 75 -16.60 13.16 -0.92
CA SER A 75 -16.51 11.81 -0.34
C SER A 75 -15.29 11.05 -0.86
N LEU A 76 -15.03 11.12 -2.17
CA LEU A 76 -13.83 10.52 -2.78
C LEU A 76 -12.55 11.20 -2.27
N LEU A 77 -12.54 12.51 -2.10
CA LEU A 77 -11.38 13.26 -1.64
C LEU A 77 -11.09 12.94 -0.17
N THR A 78 -12.13 12.87 0.66
CA THR A 78 -12.03 12.43 2.06
C THR A 78 -11.55 10.99 2.15
N ALA A 79 -12.08 10.09 1.31
CA ALA A 79 -11.66 8.71 1.20
C ALA A 79 -10.18 8.55 0.82
N VAL A 80 -9.72 9.31 -0.18
CA VAL A 80 -8.32 9.34 -0.63
C VAL A 80 -7.43 9.86 0.50
N PHE A 81 -7.85 10.89 1.23
CA PHE A 81 -7.08 11.46 2.34
C PHE A 81 -6.96 10.48 3.51
N ILE A 82 -8.05 9.81 3.88
CA ILE A 82 -8.05 8.77 4.92
C ILE A 82 -7.14 7.61 4.51
N SER A 83 -7.25 7.15 3.25
CA SER A 83 -6.44 6.05 2.73
C SER A 83 -4.95 6.39 2.67
N PHE A 84 -4.59 7.61 2.27
CA PHE A 84 -3.21 8.09 2.23
C PHE A 84 -2.62 8.27 3.63
N THR A 85 -3.42 8.81 4.56
CA THR A 85 -2.98 8.99 5.96
C THR A 85 -2.76 7.64 6.63
N ALA A 86 -3.65 6.67 6.39
CA ALA A 86 -3.48 5.30 6.85
C ALA A 86 -2.27 4.59 6.21
N PHE A 87 -2.02 4.82 4.91
CA PHE A 87 -0.82 4.31 4.22
C PHE A 87 0.48 4.83 4.85
N ARG A 88 0.54 6.13 5.17
CA ARG A 88 1.69 6.76 5.83
C ARG A 88 1.95 6.16 7.22
N LEU A 89 0.90 5.99 8.02
CA LEU A 89 0.93 5.36 9.35
C LEU A 89 1.56 3.96 9.31
N VAL A 90 1.24 3.17 8.27
CA VAL A 90 1.78 1.81 8.13
C VAL A 90 3.24 1.81 7.69
N GLN A 91 3.63 2.69 6.76
CA GLN A 91 5.00 2.68 6.25
C GLN A 91 6.02 3.18 7.27
N SER A 92 5.63 4.05 8.21
CA SER A 92 6.58 4.63 9.16
C SER A 92 5.88 5.14 10.42
N PRO A 93 5.67 4.29 11.44
CA PRO A 93 4.96 4.66 12.68
C PRO A 93 5.66 5.73 13.54
N ASN A 94 6.80 6.25 13.08
CA ASN A 94 7.64 7.21 13.79
C ASN A 94 8.07 8.41 12.91
N LEU A 95 7.57 8.55 11.68
CA LEU A 95 7.99 9.66 10.82
C LEU A 95 7.13 10.90 11.14
N PRO A 96 7.72 12.01 11.62
CA PRO A 96 6.96 13.24 11.80
C PRO A 96 6.31 13.61 10.46
N CYS A 97 5.00 13.86 10.50
CA CYS A 97 4.23 14.20 9.32
C CYS A 97 4.80 15.50 8.73
N ALA A 98 5.55 15.37 7.62
CA ALA A 98 6.31 16.46 6.99
C ALA A 98 5.46 17.71 6.65
N CYS A 99 4.12 17.59 6.63
CA CYS A 99 3.19 18.69 6.44
C CYS A 99 3.15 19.69 7.62
N PHE A 100 3.63 19.31 8.81
CA PHE A 100 3.61 20.15 10.03
C PHE A 100 5.02 20.53 10.53
N GLY A 101 6.06 20.35 9.70
CA GLY A 101 7.43 20.69 10.07
C GLY A 101 7.93 19.89 11.28
N SER A 102 8.64 20.54 12.21
CA SER A 102 9.25 19.90 13.39
C SER A 102 8.26 19.54 14.50
N THR A 103 6.97 19.83 14.35
CA THR A 103 5.97 19.54 15.37
C THR A 103 5.54 18.08 15.32
N ARG A 104 5.71 17.36 16.44
CA ARG A 104 5.24 15.98 16.59
C ARG A 104 3.73 16.00 16.83
N VAL A 105 2.96 15.96 15.76
CA VAL A 105 1.51 15.72 15.84
C VAL A 105 1.28 14.22 15.97
N SER A 106 0.48 13.79 16.95
CA SER A 106 0.17 12.37 17.10
C SER A 106 -0.68 11.90 15.92
N GLU A 107 -0.28 10.79 15.30
CA GLU A 107 -0.92 10.24 14.10
C GLU A 107 -2.39 9.84 14.38
N SER A 108 -2.67 9.42 15.62
CA SER A 108 -4.02 9.16 16.12
C SER A 108 -4.88 10.43 16.21
N ALA A 109 -4.30 11.60 16.52
CA ALA A 109 -5.02 12.86 16.52
C ALA A 109 -5.37 13.34 15.11
N VAL A 110 -4.51 13.10 14.12
CA VAL A 110 -4.82 13.40 12.71
C VAL A 110 -5.95 12.53 12.19
N MET A 111 -5.91 11.22 12.48
CA MET A 111 -7.00 10.30 12.14
C MET A 111 -8.31 10.65 12.87
N ALA A 112 -8.25 10.95 14.17
CA ALA A 112 -9.41 11.41 14.92
C ALA A 112 -9.99 12.70 14.35
N GLY A 113 -9.14 13.66 13.96
CA GLY A 113 -9.57 14.90 13.30
C GLY A 113 -10.27 14.65 11.96
N LEU A 114 -9.74 13.74 11.13
CA LEU A 114 -10.37 13.36 9.86
C LEU A 114 -11.72 12.65 10.06
N PHE A 115 -11.82 11.75 11.05
CA PHE A 115 -13.10 11.13 11.42
C PHE A 115 -14.10 12.14 11.96
N LEU A 116 -13.64 13.11 12.77
CA LEU A 116 -14.48 14.18 13.29
C LEU A 116 -15.03 15.05 12.16
N VAL A 117 -14.19 15.42 11.19
CA VAL A 117 -14.62 16.18 10.00
C VAL A 117 -15.64 15.39 9.17
N ALA A 118 -15.37 14.10 8.92
CA ALA A 118 -16.31 13.23 8.19
C ALA A 118 -17.66 13.09 8.93
N ALA A 119 -17.63 12.90 10.25
CA ALA A 119 -18.83 12.82 11.09
C ALA A 119 -19.59 14.15 11.12
N THR A 120 -18.88 15.29 11.21
CA THR A 120 -19.48 16.63 11.20
C THR A 120 -20.16 16.91 9.87
N LEU A 121 -19.53 16.56 8.74
CA LEU A 121 -20.16 16.67 7.41
C LEU A 121 -21.41 15.80 7.29
N LEU A 122 -21.42 14.63 7.92
CA LEU A 122 -22.56 13.70 7.93
C LEU A 122 -23.71 14.23 8.81
N VAL A 123 -23.41 14.81 9.97
CA VAL A 123 -24.38 15.43 10.89
C VAL A 123 -24.96 16.71 10.31
N CYS A 124 -24.12 17.60 9.75
CA CYS A 124 -24.58 18.82 9.07
C CYS A 124 -25.58 18.50 7.94
N ARG A 125 -25.40 17.36 7.26
CA ARG A 125 -26.34 16.88 6.23
C ARG A 125 -27.68 16.40 6.80
N MET A 126 -27.68 15.77 7.97
CA MET A 126 -28.94 15.36 8.61
C MET A 126 -29.74 16.58 9.11
N LEU A 127 -29.04 17.66 9.47
CA LEU A 127 -29.63 18.86 10.05
C LEU A 127 -30.02 19.93 9.04
N LEU A 128 -29.45 19.94 7.82
CA LEU A 128 -29.79 20.94 6.80
C LEU A 128 -31.12 20.62 6.11
N PRO A 129 -32.15 21.49 6.23
CA PRO A 129 -33.41 21.31 5.52
C PRO A 129 -33.18 21.40 4.00
N ARG A 130 -33.82 20.50 3.25
CA ARG A 130 -33.64 20.29 1.80
C ARG A 130 -33.86 21.54 0.94
N GLU A 131 -34.48 22.59 1.48
CA GLU A 131 -34.92 23.77 0.74
C GLU A 131 -33.86 24.88 0.70
N GLY A 132 -33.05 25.06 1.76
CA GLY A 132 -32.05 26.14 1.84
C GLY A 132 -30.82 25.97 0.92
N LEU A 133 -30.52 24.74 0.49
CA LEU A 133 -29.36 24.47 -0.39
C LEU A 133 -29.58 25.00 -1.83
N ARG A 134 -30.85 25.15 -2.24
CA ARG A 134 -31.22 25.65 -3.58
C ARG A 134 -30.93 27.14 -3.75
N GLU A 135 -31.02 27.91 -2.66
CA GLU A 135 -30.73 29.35 -2.65
C GLU A 135 -29.23 29.62 -2.58
N ALA A 136 -28.48 28.83 -1.81
CA ALA A 136 -27.01 28.91 -1.78
C ALA A 136 -26.35 28.65 -3.14
N LEU A 137 -26.94 27.78 -3.98
CA LEU A 137 -26.46 27.49 -5.34
C LEU A 137 -26.83 28.56 -6.39
N ARG A 138 -27.70 29.52 -6.06
CA ARG A 138 -28.06 30.64 -6.96
C ARG A 138 -27.05 31.79 -6.92
N LEU A 139 -26.18 31.86 -5.93
CA LEU A 139 -25.04 32.79 -5.90
C LEU A 139 -23.95 32.32 -6.86
N LYS A 140 -24.18 32.57 -8.16
CA LYS A 140 -23.23 32.34 -9.25
C LYS A 140 -22.29 33.51 -9.41
N GLY A 141 -20.99 33.21 -9.44
CA GLY A 141 -20.01 34.06 -10.11
C GLY A 141 -18.58 33.89 -9.62
N LEU A 142 -17.97 32.72 -9.81
CA LEU A 142 -16.72 32.56 -10.61
C LEU A 142 -16.05 31.20 -10.40
N VAL A 143 -16.32 30.49 -9.31
CA VAL A 143 -15.76 29.15 -9.10
C VAL A 143 -16.85 28.32 -8.46
N THR A 144 -17.45 27.39 -9.20
CA THR A 144 -18.34 26.43 -8.56
C THR A 144 -17.48 25.59 -7.62
N PRO A 145 -17.83 25.46 -6.33
CA PRO A 145 -17.02 24.68 -5.36
C PRO A 145 -16.77 23.24 -5.84
N SER A 146 -17.60 22.73 -6.76
CA SER A 146 -17.38 21.46 -7.46
C SER A 146 -16.15 21.43 -8.37
N THR A 147 -15.83 22.50 -9.12
CA THR A 147 -14.67 22.48 -10.02
C THR A 147 -13.36 22.61 -9.24
N PHE A 148 -13.36 23.42 -8.17
CA PHE A 148 -12.20 23.53 -7.28
C PHE A 148 -11.95 22.22 -6.53
N GLY A 149 -12.99 21.59 -5.97
CA GLY A 149 -12.87 20.30 -5.27
C GLY A 149 -12.39 19.17 -6.19
N VAL A 150 -12.86 19.12 -7.43
CA VAL A 150 -12.41 18.11 -8.40
C VAL A 150 -10.96 18.36 -8.85
N ALA A 151 -10.58 19.61 -9.15
CA ALA A 151 -9.21 19.94 -9.56
C ALA A 151 -8.21 19.70 -8.42
N PHE A 152 -8.56 20.08 -7.18
CA PHE A 152 -7.74 19.85 -6.00
C PHE A 152 -7.63 18.35 -5.66
N GLY A 153 -8.74 17.61 -5.80
CA GLY A 153 -8.76 16.15 -5.63
C GLY A 153 -7.91 15.42 -6.67
N LEU A 154 -7.95 15.85 -7.93
CA LEU A 154 -7.11 15.30 -9.00
C LEU A 154 -5.63 15.63 -8.80
N ALA A 155 -5.31 16.86 -8.36
CA ALA A 155 -3.93 17.26 -8.07
C ALA A 155 -3.36 16.45 -6.89
N LEU A 156 -4.13 16.29 -5.79
CA LEU A 156 -3.73 15.49 -4.64
C LEU A 156 -3.62 14.01 -4.99
N PHE A 157 -4.59 13.45 -5.71
CA PHE A 157 -4.53 12.06 -6.19
C PHE A 157 -3.30 11.86 -7.08
N GLY A 158 -3.02 12.79 -8.00
CA GLY A 158 -1.83 12.76 -8.85
C GLY A 158 -0.54 12.75 -8.05
N THR A 159 -0.41 13.58 -7.01
CA THR A 159 0.78 13.60 -6.13
C THR A 159 0.90 12.34 -5.26
N ALA A 160 -0.21 11.81 -4.74
CA ALA A 160 -0.21 10.58 -3.95
C ALA A 160 0.13 9.36 -4.80
N VAL A 161 -0.43 9.28 -6.01
CA VAL A 161 -0.16 8.24 -7.00
C VAL A 161 1.29 8.34 -7.46
N ALA A 162 1.80 9.54 -7.79
CA ALA A 162 3.22 9.74 -8.13
C ALA A 162 4.17 9.35 -6.99
N GLY A 163 3.83 9.68 -5.73
CA GLY A 163 4.60 9.31 -4.55
C GLY A 163 4.65 7.80 -4.29
N ALA A 164 3.48 7.13 -4.37
CA ALA A 164 3.37 5.68 -4.22
C ALA A 164 4.02 4.90 -5.38
N LEU A 165 3.84 5.39 -6.63
CA LEU A 165 4.51 4.86 -7.82
C LEU A 165 6.03 4.99 -7.73
N SER A 166 6.53 6.15 -7.29
CA SER A 166 7.98 6.42 -7.27
C SER A 166 8.77 5.55 -6.30
N THR A 167 8.14 5.07 -5.21
CA THR A 167 8.83 4.36 -4.12
C THR A 167 8.60 2.85 -4.15
N GLN A 168 7.39 2.36 -4.44
CA GLN A 168 7.09 0.92 -4.49
C GLN A 168 7.09 0.33 -5.91
N LEU A 169 6.60 1.06 -6.92
CA LEU A 169 6.65 0.55 -8.30
C LEU A 169 8.07 0.61 -8.86
N ARG A 170 8.89 1.60 -8.50
CA ARG A 170 10.29 1.63 -8.97
C ARG A 170 11.12 0.44 -8.51
N THR A 171 10.82 -0.19 -7.37
CA THR A 171 11.55 -1.40 -6.93
C THR A 171 10.92 -2.68 -7.47
N ARG A 172 9.58 -2.80 -7.45
CA ARG A 172 8.89 -4.01 -7.94
C ARG A 172 8.74 -4.11 -9.46
N VAL A 173 8.47 -3.00 -10.15
CA VAL A 173 8.35 -2.97 -11.62
C VAL A 173 9.73 -3.11 -12.27
N VAL A 174 10.79 -2.54 -11.69
CA VAL A 174 12.16 -2.75 -12.18
C VAL A 174 12.57 -4.21 -12.00
N ALA A 175 12.22 -4.85 -10.88
CA ALA A 175 12.42 -6.29 -10.69
C ALA A 175 11.57 -7.16 -11.63
N GLN A 176 10.31 -6.79 -11.91
CA GLN A 176 9.40 -7.56 -12.78
C GLN A 176 9.64 -7.34 -14.28
N LEU A 177 10.14 -6.17 -14.70
CA LEU A 177 10.49 -5.88 -16.10
C LEU A 177 11.90 -6.37 -16.48
N GLY A 178 12.60 -7.07 -15.58
CA GLY A 178 13.98 -7.52 -15.83
C GLY A 178 14.99 -6.37 -15.95
N LEU A 179 14.62 -5.17 -15.47
CA LEU A 179 15.49 -3.99 -15.45
C LEU A 179 16.34 -3.94 -14.16
N ALA A 180 16.09 -4.84 -13.22
CA ALA A 180 16.93 -5.00 -12.03
C ALA A 180 18.22 -5.72 -12.40
N GLU A 181 19.35 -5.10 -12.11
CA GLU A 181 20.67 -5.69 -12.30
C GLU A 181 20.87 -6.91 -11.40
N VAL A 182 20.29 -6.90 -10.20
CA VAL A 182 20.27 -8.06 -9.30
C VAL A 182 18.84 -8.35 -8.86
N THR A 183 18.41 -9.58 -9.07
CA THR A 183 17.13 -10.10 -8.57
C THR A 183 17.34 -11.14 -7.50
N ALA A 184 16.40 -11.22 -6.57
CA ALA A 184 16.31 -12.27 -5.57
C ALA A 184 14.92 -12.90 -5.64
N ARG A 185 14.82 -14.20 -5.35
CA ARG A 185 13.52 -14.85 -5.16
C ARG A 185 13.16 -14.84 -3.68
N ASP A 186 11.92 -14.47 -3.40
CA ASP A 186 11.34 -14.67 -2.09
C ASP A 186 11.36 -16.16 -1.74
N VAL A 187 11.66 -16.46 -0.48
CA VAL A 187 11.79 -17.83 -0.01
C VAL A 187 10.66 -18.12 0.96
N THR A 188 9.87 -19.14 0.63
CA THR A 188 8.82 -19.68 1.49
C THR A 188 9.22 -21.08 1.94
N PHE A 189 9.13 -21.34 3.23
CA PHE A 189 9.30 -22.69 3.78
C PHE A 189 8.13 -23.05 4.69
N ASP A 190 7.76 -24.32 4.69
CA ASP A 190 6.53 -24.78 5.33
C ASP A 190 6.60 -24.66 6.85
N GLN A 191 7.54 -25.36 7.47
CA GLN A 191 7.68 -25.45 8.92
C GLN A 191 9.14 -25.52 9.33
N LEU A 192 9.50 -24.76 10.37
CA LEU A 192 10.82 -24.82 10.99
C LEU A 192 10.65 -25.01 12.51
N PRO A 193 11.28 -26.03 13.11
CA PRO A 193 11.16 -26.27 14.55
C PRO A 193 11.74 -25.10 15.36
N THR A 194 11.02 -24.65 16.38
CA THR A 194 11.51 -23.61 17.30
C THR A 194 12.68 -24.12 18.13
N GLY A 195 13.55 -23.20 18.56
CA GLY A 195 14.69 -23.51 19.45
C GLY A 195 15.87 -24.23 18.79
N LYS A 196 15.79 -24.56 17.50
CA LYS A 196 16.89 -25.10 16.70
C LYS A 196 17.40 -24.07 15.69
N LEU A 197 18.66 -24.21 15.30
CA LEU A 197 19.23 -23.44 14.21
C LEU A 197 18.68 -24.01 12.89
N GLY A 198 17.90 -23.19 12.19
CA GLY A 198 17.46 -23.46 10.83
C GLY A 198 18.35 -22.73 9.83
N THR A 199 18.56 -23.31 8.65
CA THR A 199 19.30 -22.66 7.56
C THR A 199 18.42 -22.62 6.31
N VAL A 200 18.31 -21.43 5.71
CA VAL A 200 17.53 -21.18 4.50
C VAL A 200 18.41 -20.53 3.47
N GLN A 201 18.38 -21.02 2.24
CA GLN A 201 19.21 -20.49 1.16
C GLN A 201 18.45 -19.43 0.37
N VAL A 202 19.09 -18.28 0.17
CA VAL A 202 18.60 -17.19 -0.67
C VAL A 202 19.49 -17.09 -1.90
N THR A 203 18.91 -17.20 -3.09
CA THR A 203 19.64 -17.04 -4.36
C THR A 203 19.52 -15.61 -4.88
N LEU A 204 20.65 -14.96 -5.10
CA LEU A 204 20.78 -13.68 -5.79
C LEU A 204 21.30 -13.94 -7.19
N VAL A 205 20.66 -13.34 -8.20
CA VAL A 205 21.03 -13.51 -9.62
C VAL A 205 21.42 -12.15 -10.18
N ASN A 206 22.64 -12.04 -10.72
CA ASN A 206 23.14 -10.85 -11.40
C ASN A 206 22.85 -10.95 -12.91
N HIS A 207 22.07 -10.03 -13.43
CA HIS A 207 21.70 -9.91 -14.85
C HIS A 207 22.54 -8.89 -15.61
N SER A 208 23.46 -8.19 -14.94
CA SER A 208 24.32 -7.19 -15.57
C SER A 208 25.56 -7.83 -16.23
N GLU A 209 26.20 -7.06 -17.12
CA GLU A 209 27.45 -7.46 -17.81
C GLU A 209 28.70 -7.27 -16.94
N SER A 210 28.55 -6.67 -15.76
CA SER A 210 29.64 -6.35 -14.83
C SER A 210 29.45 -7.06 -13.49
N PRO A 211 30.54 -7.38 -12.75
CA PRO A 211 30.41 -8.00 -11.44
C PRO A 211 29.76 -7.01 -10.45
N ILE A 212 28.82 -7.51 -9.66
CA ILE A 212 28.18 -6.72 -8.59
C ILE A 212 28.68 -7.20 -7.23
N GLU A 213 29.11 -6.25 -6.40
CA GLU A 213 29.59 -6.52 -5.06
C GLU A 213 28.48 -6.29 -4.03
N VAL A 214 28.21 -7.31 -3.23
CA VAL A 214 27.40 -7.21 -2.02
C VAL A 214 28.32 -6.77 -0.89
N VAL A 215 28.11 -5.57 -0.35
CA VAL A 215 28.98 -4.96 0.68
C VAL A 215 28.44 -5.11 2.09
N GLY A 216 27.21 -5.57 2.22
CA GLY A 216 26.57 -5.81 3.50
C GLY A 216 25.13 -6.27 3.31
N ALA A 217 24.54 -6.70 4.41
CA ALA A 217 23.13 -7.02 4.48
C ALA A 217 22.55 -6.59 5.83
N LYS A 218 21.27 -6.23 5.83
CA LYS A 218 20.52 -5.81 7.01
C LYS A 218 19.26 -6.65 7.12
N ASN A 219 18.92 -7.02 8.35
CA ASN A 219 17.67 -7.64 8.72
C ASN A 219 16.91 -6.77 9.74
N SER A 220 15.61 -7.00 9.90
CA SER A 220 14.76 -6.28 10.87
C SER A 220 14.60 -7.00 12.22
N CYS A 221 15.20 -8.18 12.40
CA CYS A 221 14.97 -9.06 13.55
C CYS A 221 16.26 -9.78 13.94
N SER A 222 16.54 -9.85 15.25
CA SER A 222 17.71 -10.51 15.82
C SER A 222 17.68 -12.04 15.72
N CYS A 223 16.53 -12.63 15.39
CA CYS A 223 16.39 -14.08 15.17
C CYS A 223 17.03 -14.57 13.87
N PHE A 224 17.59 -13.67 13.06
CA PHE A 224 18.19 -13.99 11.77
C PHE A 224 19.67 -13.60 11.79
N SER A 225 20.50 -14.47 11.23
CA SER A 225 21.91 -14.23 10.97
C SER A 225 22.19 -14.54 9.50
N ILE A 226 23.14 -13.82 8.90
CA ILE A 226 23.50 -13.98 7.49
C ILE A 226 24.92 -14.49 7.49
N ALA A 227 25.13 -15.76 7.12
CA ALA A 227 26.42 -16.43 7.25
C ALA A 227 27.54 -15.70 6.50
N ARG A 228 27.19 -15.11 5.34
CA ARG A 228 28.10 -14.33 4.50
C ARG A 228 27.44 -13.04 4.04
N ASN A 229 27.93 -11.90 4.52
CA ASN A 229 27.38 -10.58 4.20
C ASN A 229 28.21 -9.75 3.21
N ARG A 230 29.38 -10.25 2.78
CA ARG A 230 30.21 -9.65 1.74
C ARG A 230 30.69 -10.66 0.71
N PHE A 231 30.40 -10.42 -0.56
CA PHE A 231 30.77 -11.27 -1.69
C PHE A 231 30.54 -10.56 -3.02
N LYS A 232 31.04 -11.15 -4.10
CA LYS A 232 30.83 -10.65 -5.47
C LYS A 232 30.01 -11.68 -6.24
N ILE A 233 29.08 -11.19 -7.04
CA ILE A 233 28.28 -11.98 -7.97
C ILE A 233 28.82 -11.70 -9.37
N ALA A 234 29.29 -12.73 -10.06
CA ALA A 234 29.82 -12.59 -11.40
C ALA A 234 28.72 -12.14 -12.39
N PRO A 235 29.08 -11.57 -13.55
CA PRO A 235 28.11 -11.26 -14.60
C PRO A 235 27.30 -12.49 -15.01
N ALA A 236 25.99 -12.31 -15.24
CA ALA A 236 25.08 -13.39 -15.65
C ALA A 236 25.11 -14.65 -14.76
N SER A 237 25.53 -14.53 -13.50
CA SER A 237 25.66 -15.66 -12.57
C SER A 237 24.70 -15.53 -11.37
N ALA A 238 24.56 -16.64 -10.64
CA ALA A 238 23.81 -16.68 -9.40
C ALA A 238 24.73 -17.04 -8.23
N GLU A 239 24.47 -16.45 -7.07
CA GLU A 239 25.14 -16.74 -5.81
C GLU A 239 24.10 -17.07 -4.73
N THR A 240 24.37 -18.09 -3.93
CA THR A 240 23.51 -18.53 -2.83
C THR A 240 24.08 -18.09 -1.49
N VAL A 241 23.24 -17.52 -0.65
CA VAL A 241 23.59 -17.08 0.71
C VAL A 241 22.75 -17.85 1.72
N ASP A 242 23.42 -18.46 2.68
CA ASP A 242 22.77 -19.12 3.80
C ASP A 242 22.32 -18.09 4.84
N ILE A 243 21.03 -18.13 5.15
CA ILE A 243 20.39 -17.38 6.21
C ILE A 243 20.11 -18.32 7.36
N GLU A 244 20.73 -18.04 8.49
CA GLU A 244 20.53 -18.76 9.74
C GLU A 244 19.34 -18.15 10.48
N ILE A 245 18.46 -19.01 10.97
CA ILE A 245 17.24 -18.64 11.67
C ILE A 245 17.25 -19.33 13.02
N TYR A 246 17.22 -18.55 14.10
CA TYR A 246 17.08 -19.04 15.46
C TYR A 246 16.00 -18.24 16.19
N SER A 247 14.86 -18.87 16.43
CA SER A 247 13.72 -18.27 17.13
C SER A 247 13.09 -19.26 18.09
N ARG A 248 12.65 -18.76 19.24
CA ARG A 248 11.85 -19.50 20.22
C ARG A 248 10.35 -19.23 20.11
N ASN A 249 9.97 -18.25 19.28
CA ASN A 249 8.58 -17.88 19.10
C ASN A 249 7.90 -18.84 18.13
N VAL A 250 6.70 -19.30 18.46
CA VAL A 250 5.88 -20.17 17.62
C VAL A 250 4.97 -19.29 16.75
N GLY A 251 4.66 -19.75 15.54
CA GLY A 251 3.70 -19.13 14.64
C GLY A 251 4.32 -18.61 13.34
N PRO A 252 3.49 -17.98 12.49
CA PRO A 252 3.94 -17.48 11.20
C PRO A 252 4.84 -16.26 11.36
N PHE A 253 5.80 -16.11 10.45
CA PHE A 253 6.65 -14.94 10.41
C PHE A 253 6.89 -14.48 8.96
N ARG A 254 7.20 -13.19 8.81
CA ARG A 254 7.77 -12.62 7.60
C ARG A 254 8.94 -11.77 7.97
N GLN A 255 10.04 -11.96 7.26
CA GLN A 255 11.23 -11.18 7.46
C GLN A 255 11.69 -10.54 6.15
N ARG A 256 12.04 -9.25 6.21
CA ARG A 256 12.70 -8.55 5.10
C ARG A 256 14.20 -8.56 5.35
N LEU A 257 14.93 -9.05 4.36
CA LEU A 257 16.38 -8.94 4.25
C LEU A 257 16.70 -7.93 3.16
N THR A 258 17.61 -7.01 3.44
CA THR A 258 18.06 -6.02 2.47
C THR A 258 19.56 -6.18 2.26
N PHE A 259 19.97 -6.53 1.05
CA PHE A 259 21.38 -6.58 0.64
C PHE A 259 21.77 -5.25 0.00
N PHE A 260 22.94 -4.72 0.34
CA PHE A 260 23.49 -3.48 -0.20
C PHE A 260 24.49 -3.79 -1.31
N LEU A 261 24.32 -3.13 -2.45
CA LEU A 261 25.03 -3.44 -3.69
C LEU A 261 25.94 -2.26 -4.12
N VAL A 262 27.09 -2.60 -4.70
CA VAL A 262 28.05 -1.69 -5.34
C VAL A 262 28.46 -2.28 -6.69
N GLY A 263 28.73 -1.43 -7.68
CA GLY A 263 29.15 -1.84 -9.02
C GLY A 263 28.13 -1.57 -10.12
N GLY A 264 26.87 -1.28 -9.78
CA GLY A 264 25.81 -0.96 -10.72
C GLY A 264 24.92 0.23 -10.31
N HIS A 265 23.83 0.44 -11.05
CA HIS A 265 22.80 1.44 -10.77
C HIS A 265 21.89 1.03 -9.59
N GLN A 266 21.71 -0.27 -9.38
CA GLN A 266 20.93 -0.78 -8.26
C GLN A 266 21.76 -0.75 -6.97
N ARG A 267 21.23 -0.08 -5.93
CA ARG A 267 21.92 0.06 -4.62
C ARG A 267 21.49 -0.94 -3.57
N VAL A 268 20.29 -1.51 -3.73
CA VAL A 268 19.71 -2.45 -2.78
C VAL A 268 18.91 -3.52 -3.50
N VAL A 269 18.91 -4.73 -2.94
CA VAL A 269 17.97 -5.79 -3.30
C VAL A 269 17.33 -6.31 -2.02
N ASP A 270 15.99 -6.38 -2.03
CA ASP A 270 15.20 -6.88 -0.91
C ASP A 270 14.77 -8.31 -1.18
N VAL A 271 14.78 -9.13 -0.13
CA VAL A 271 14.30 -10.51 -0.13
C VAL A 271 13.33 -10.68 1.02
N HIS A 272 12.18 -11.29 0.76
CA HIS A 272 11.26 -11.69 1.81
C HIS A 272 11.39 -13.19 2.12
N LEU A 273 11.52 -13.48 3.40
CA LEU A 273 11.44 -14.82 3.95
C LEU A 273 10.06 -15.00 4.58
N PHE A 274 9.41 -16.12 4.26
CA PHE A 274 8.11 -16.51 4.78
C PHE A 274 8.17 -17.93 5.34
N GLY A 275 7.48 -18.16 6.45
CA GLY A 275 7.30 -19.51 6.96
C GLY A 275 6.56 -19.54 8.28
N THR A 276 6.43 -20.76 8.83
CA THR A 276 5.81 -21.00 10.14
C THR A 276 6.80 -21.68 11.07
N LEU A 277 6.97 -21.13 12.27
CA LEU A 277 7.71 -21.75 13.34
C LEU A 277 6.76 -22.67 14.14
N VAL A 278 7.12 -23.94 14.30
CA VAL A 278 6.31 -24.94 15.01
C VAL A 278 7.06 -25.48 16.23
N GLU A 279 6.35 -25.84 17.28
CA GLU A 279 6.97 -26.53 18.42
C GLU A 279 7.51 -27.89 17.97
N GLU A 280 8.70 -28.23 18.46
CA GLU A 280 9.24 -29.56 18.29
C GLU A 280 8.42 -30.55 19.13
N LYS A 281 7.78 -31.51 18.46
CA LYS A 281 7.17 -32.65 19.15
C LYS A 281 8.30 -33.54 19.67
N ILE A 282 8.55 -33.47 20.97
CA ILE A 282 9.42 -34.38 21.72
C ILE A 282 8.82 -35.79 21.69
#